data_AF-A0A9E0VIW4-F1
#
_entry.id   AF-A0A9E0VIW4-F1
#
_cell.length_a   1.000
_cell.length_b   1.000
_cell.length_c   1.000
_cell.angle_alpha   90.00
_cell.angle_beta   90.00
_cell.angle_gamma   90.00
#
_symmetry.space_group_name_H-M   'P 1'
#
loop_
_entity.id
_entity.type
_entity.pdbx_description
1 polymer ?
#
loop_
_entity_poly.entity_id
_entity_poly.type
_entity_poly.pdbx_seq_one_letter_code
_entity_poly.pdbx_strand_id
1 'polypeptide(L)'
;MARLKKDIPRELRVAQQRVDGMISVDERLDLGNGVSVETVKAAIKRVTDGISEYNSLLAEADERSNDIDRDLKALVDLSARILSGTEFKFGRDSNEYEMVGGTRLSDRKKRGRKNGGGTSGMK
;
A
#
# COMPACT_ATOMS: atom_id res chain seq x y z
N MET A 1 -4.89 3.11 0.64
CA MET A 1 -5.30 4.38 0.00
C MET A 1 -4.40 4.60 -1.19
N ALA A 2 -4.93 5.04 -2.33
CA ALA A 2 -4.11 5.34 -3.50
C ALA A 2 -3.13 6.47 -3.17
N ARG A 3 -1.86 6.30 -3.50
CA ARG A 3 -0.84 7.34 -3.27
C ARG A 3 -1.06 8.49 -4.26
N LEU A 4 -0.82 9.72 -3.82
CA LEU A 4 -1.07 10.91 -4.64
C LEU A 4 -0.05 10.98 -5.78
N LYS A 5 -0.54 11.05 -7.02
CA LYS A 5 0.29 11.26 -8.21
C LYS A 5 0.84 12.68 -8.25
N LYS A 6 1.94 12.86 -8.98
CA LYS A 6 2.52 14.18 -9.22
C LYS A 6 1.79 14.87 -10.37
N ASP A 7 1.16 16.01 -10.06
CA ASP A 7 0.49 16.86 -11.04
C ASP A 7 1.48 17.67 -11.88
N ILE A 8 0.97 18.25 -12.97
CA ILE A 8 1.74 19.14 -13.83
C ILE A 8 2.08 20.43 -13.05
N PRO A 9 3.37 20.72 -12.82
CA PRO A 9 3.77 21.89 -12.04
C PRO A 9 3.56 23.18 -12.85
N ARG A 10 3.35 24.30 -12.14
CA ARG A 10 3.11 25.62 -12.76
C ARG A 10 4.27 26.03 -13.67
N GLU A 11 5.49 25.69 -13.28
CA GLU A 11 6.74 25.99 -13.97
C GLU A 11 6.75 25.38 -15.37
N LEU A 12 6.20 24.17 -15.54
CA LEU A 12 6.12 23.51 -16.85
C LEU A 12 5.18 24.28 -17.79
N ARG A 13 4.04 24.75 -17.28
CA ARG A 13 3.11 25.58 -18.07
C ARG A 13 3.74 26.91 -18.47
N VAL A 14 4.48 27.54 -17.56
CA VAL A 14 5.19 28.79 -17.85
C VAL A 14 6.29 28.56 -18.91
N ALA A 15 7.04 27.46 -18.81
CA ALA A 15 8.03 27.11 -19.82
C ALA A 15 7.40 26.85 -21.19
N GLN A 16 6.24 26.18 -21.24
CA GLN A 16 5.49 25.95 -22.47
C GLN A 16 5.04 27.27 -23.11
N GLN A 17 4.42 28.16 -22.34
CA GLN A 17 4.02 29.48 -22.84
C GLN A 17 5.20 30.29 -23.40
N ARG A 18 6.36 30.20 -22.75
CA ARG A 18 7.58 30.87 -23.20
C ARG A 18 8.09 30.28 -24.51
N VAL A 19 8.16 28.95 -24.64
CA VAL A 19 8.65 28.32 -25.88
C VAL A 19 7.71 28.54 -27.04
N ASP A 20 6.39 28.57 -26.81
CA ASP A 20 5.39 28.90 -27.83
C ASP A 20 5.56 30.36 -28.32
N GLY A 21 5.87 31.28 -27.40
CA GLY A 21 6.23 32.65 -27.72
C GLY A 21 7.54 32.75 -28.51
N MET A 22 8.57 31.98 -28.15
CA MET A 22 9.83 31.92 -28.90
C MET A 22 9.60 31.43 -30.34
N ILE A 23 8.84 30.35 -30.51
CA ILE A 23 8.50 29.78 -31.82
C ILE A 23 7.73 30.78 -32.69
N SER A 24 6.83 31.56 -32.08
CA SER A 24 6.06 32.59 -32.79
C SER A 24 6.94 33.74 -33.31
N VAL A 25 8.09 33.99 -32.67
CA VAL A 25 9.07 34.97 -33.14
C VAL A 25 9.93 34.37 -34.25
N ASP A 26 10.51 33.19 -33.99
CA ASP A 26 11.26 32.39 -34.97
C ASP A 26 11.27 30.93 -34.49
N GLU A 27 10.90 30.00 -35.37
CA GLU A 27 10.86 28.57 -35.06
C GLU A 27 12.20 28.01 -34.58
N ARG A 28 13.31 28.64 -34.98
CA ARG A 28 14.68 28.25 -34.64
C ARG A 28 15.37 29.30 -33.77
N LEU A 29 14.59 30.12 -33.05
CA LEU A 29 15.14 31.18 -32.19
C LEU A 29 16.20 30.63 -31.23
N ASP A 30 17.39 31.22 -31.33
CA ASP A 30 18.52 30.98 -30.44
C ASP A 30 18.93 32.33 -29.82
N LEU A 31 18.83 32.43 -28.51
CA LEU A 31 19.20 33.61 -27.74
C LEU A 31 20.67 33.57 -27.26
N GLY A 32 21.41 32.54 -27.67
CA GLY A 32 22.77 32.28 -27.20
C GLY A 32 22.80 31.71 -25.78
N ASN A 33 24.01 31.46 -25.27
CA ASN A 33 24.24 30.92 -23.92
C ASN A 33 23.46 29.62 -23.61
N GLY A 34 23.18 28.80 -24.64
CA GLY A 34 22.44 27.56 -24.51
C GLY A 34 20.92 27.74 -24.33
N VAL A 35 20.39 28.93 -24.55
CA VAL A 35 18.94 29.21 -24.51
C VAL A 35 18.40 29.30 -25.94
N SER A 36 17.88 28.19 -26.45
CA SER A 36 17.24 28.10 -27.76
C SER A 36 15.91 27.36 -27.65
N VAL A 37 15.07 27.46 -28.70
CA VAL A 37 13.81 26.70 -28.78
C VAL A 37 14.05 25.21 -28.54
N GLU A 38 15.11 24.64 -29.12
CA GLU A 38 15.44 23.23 -28.95
C GLU A 38 15.82 22.88 -27.52
N THR A 39 16.66 23.69 -26.86
CA THR A 39 17.09 23.38 -25.48
C THR A 39 15.94 23.49 -24.48
N VAL A 40 15.05 24.47 -24.67
CA VAL A 40 13.84 24.62 -23.85
C VAL A 40 12.85 23.47 -24.09
N LYS A 41 12.59 23.09 -25.34
CA LYS A 41 11.75 21.91 -25.66
C LYS A 41 12.30 20.63 -25.03
N ALA A 42 13.61 20.42 -25.13
CA ALA A 42 14.26 19.25 -24.52
C ALA A 42 14.11 19.26 -22.98
N ALA A 43 14.24 20.43 -22.33
CA ALA A 43 14.05 20.55 -20.90
C ALA A 43 12.59 20.26 -20.48
N ILE A 44 11.60 20.81 -21.19
CA ILE A 44 10.17 20.54 -20.97
C ILE A 44 9.89 19.03 -21.11
N LYS A 45 10.41 18.40 -22.17
CA LYS A 45 10.25 16.96 -22.40
C LYS A 45 10.82 16.13 -21.25
N ARG A 46 12.06 16.41 -20.81
CA ARG A 46 12.68 15.70 -19.68
C ARG A 46 11.84 15.77 -18.41
N VAL A 47 11.30 16.94 -18.08
CA VAL A 47 10.44 17.09 -16.89
C VAL A 47 9.13 16.33 -17.04
N THR A 48 8.51 16.40 -18.22
CA THR A 48 7.26 15.70 -18.52
C THR A 48 7.43 14.18 -18.44
N ASP A 49 8.47 13.65 -19.08
CA ASP A 49 8.82 12.23 -19.06
C ASP A 49 9.08 11.75 -17.63
N GLY A 50 9.85 12.51 -16.84
CA GLY A 50 10.14 12.16 -15.45
C GLY A 50 8.89 12.17 -14.55
N ILE A 51 7.93 13.06 -14.78
CA ILE A 51 6.63 13.03 -14.08
C ILE A 51 5.83 11.79 -14.47
N SER A 52 5.81 11.45 -15.76
CA SER A 52 5.11 10.28 -16.26
C SER A 52 5.70 8.99 -15.70
N GLU A 53 7.03 8.84 -15.73
CA GLU A 53 7.75 7.69 -15.20
C GLU A 53 7.50 7.53 -13.70
N TYR A 54 7.63 8.61 -12.93
CA TYR A 54 7.33 8.61 -11.49
C TYR A 54 5.91 8.12 -11.21
N ASN A 55 4.91 8.64 -11.93
CA ASN A 55 3.52 8.28 -11.74
C ASN A 55 3.22 6.82 -12.13
N SER A 56 3.92 6.28 -13.13
CA SER A 56 3.84 4.86 -13.49
C SER A 56 4.44 3.96 -12.41
N LEU A 57 5.63 4.28 -11.90
CA LEU A 57 6.26 3.54 -10.80
C LEU A 57 5.39 3.56 -9.54
N LEU A 58 4.75 4.70 -9.25
CA LEU A 58 3.83 4.82 -8.13
C LEU A 58 2.61 3.90 -8.28
N ALA A 59 2.06 3.81 -9.51
CA ALA A 59 0.93 2.93 -9.79
C ALA A 59 1.32 1.44 -9.62
N GLU A 60 2.50 1.05 -10.11
CA GLU A 60 3.01 -0.31 -9.90
C GLU A 60 3.20 -0.60 -8.41
N ALA A 61 3.79 0.33 -7.65
CA ALA A 61 3.97 0.16 -6.20
C ALA A 61 2.63 0.04 -5.45
N ASP A 62 1.57 0.72 -5.90
CA ASP A 62 0.23 0.59 -5.35
C ASP A 62 -0.38 -0.79 -5.67
N GLU A 63 -0.21 -1.29 -6.89
CA GLU A 63 -0.64 -2.63 -7.29
C GLU A 63 0.03 -3.71 -6.45
N ARG A 64 1.37 -3.66 -6.32
CA ARG A 64 2.12 -4.60 -5.48
C ARG A 64 1.69 -4.58 -4.02
N SER A 65 1.40 -3.39 -3.48
CA SER A 65 0.89 -3.26 -2.11
C SER A 65 -0.46 -3.97 -1.94
N ASN A 66 -1.36 -3.80 -2.91
CA ASN A 66 -2.67 -4.44 -2.87
C ASN A 66 -2.58 -5.97 -3.00
N ASP A 67 -1.63 -6.47 -3.80
CA ASP A 67 -1.37 -7.91 -3.92
C ASP A 67 -0.86 -8.49 -2.61
N ILE A 68 0.10 -7.83 -1.94
CA ILE A 68 0.59 -8.25 -0.62
C ILE A 68 -0.56 -8.29 0.40
N ASP A 69 -1.42 -7.26 0.42
CA ASP A 69 -2.57 -7.23 1.33
C ASP A 69 -3.57 -8.36 1.05
N ARG A 70 -3.71 -8.78 -0.21
CA ARG A 70 -4.55 -9.92 -0.61
C ARG A 70 -3.93 -11.23 -0.15
N ASP A 71 -2.63 -11.41 -0.38
CA ASP A 71 -1.90 -12.63 -0.02
C ASP A 71 -1.84 -12.80 1.49
N LEU A 72 -1.66 -11.72 2.25
CA LEU A 72 -1.73 -11.74 3.71
C LEU A 72 -3.09 -12.21 4.23
N LYS A 73 -4.19 -11.77 3.60
CA LYS A 73 -5.54 -12.25 3.97
C LYS A 73 -5.69 -13.74 3.70
N ALA A 74 -5.22 -14.21 2.55
CA ALA A 74 -5.25 -15.63 2.21
C ALA A 74 -4.39 -16.45 3.19
N LEU A 75 -3.22 -15.94 3.58
CA LEU A 75 -2.32 -16.59 4.54
C LEU A 75 -2.93 -16.68 5.94
N VAL A 76 -3.67 -15.65 6.38
CA VAL A 76 -4.40 -15.68 7.66
C VAL A 76 -5.49 -16.77 7.64
N ASP A 77 -6.24 -16.90 6.55
CA ASP A 77 -7.25 -17.96 6.40
C ASP A 77 -6.60 -19.35 6.39
N LEU A 78 -5.51 -19.53 5.64
CA LEU A 78 -4.75 -20.79 5.65
C LEU A 78 -4.22 -21.13 7.03
N SER A 79 -3.69 -20.16 7.77
CA SER A 79 -3.21 -20.34 9.14
C SER A 79 -4.33 -20.81 10.07
N ALA A 80 -5.53 -20.23 9.94
CA ALA A 80 -6.70 -20.67 10.70
C ALA A 80 -7.09 -22.12 10.35
N ARG A 81 -7.07 -22.48 9.06
CA ARG A 81 -7.35 -23.85 8.61
C ARG A 81 -6.33 -24.85 9.11
N ILE A 82 -5.06 -24.48 9.24
CA ILE A 82 -4.02 -25.36 9.82
C ILE A 82 -4.38 -25.70 11.26
N LEU A 83 -4.75 -24.72 12.08
CA LEU A 83 -5.16 -24.96 13.46
C LEU A 83 -6.42 -25.84 13.52
N SER A 84 -7.47 -25.50 12.77
CA SER A 84 -8.72 -26.29 12.76
C SER A 84 -8.52 -27.70 12.21
N GLY A 85 -7.70 -27.88 11.17
CA GLY A 85 -7.38 -29.18 10.61
C GLY A 85 -6.56 -30.04 11.57
N THR A 86 -5.64 -29.42 12.33
CA THR A 86 -4.87 -30.11 13.37
C THR A 86 -5.77 -30.52 14.54
N GLU A 87 -6.69 -29.64 14.97
CA GLU A 87 -7.73 -29.96 15.95
C GLU A 87 -8.60 -31.13 15.48
N PHE A 88 -9.03 -31.13 14.22
CA PHE A 88 -9.85 -32.21 13.65
C PHE A 88 -9.11 -33.55 13.58
N LYS A 89 -7.83 -33.54 13.19
CA LYS A 89 -7.06 -34.78 12.94
C LYS A 89 -6.49 -35.42 14.21
N PHE A 90 -5.95 -34.61 15.12
CA PHE A 90 -5.23 -35.09 16.31
C PHE A 90 -5.97 -34.81 17.62
N GLY A 91 -7.00 -33.96 17.58
CA GLY A 91 -7.74 -33.53 18.76
C GLY A 91 -7.14 -32.28 19.40
N ARG A 92 -8.00 -31.53 20.09
CA ARG A 92 -7.67 -30.22 20.68
C ARG A 92 -6.72 -30.26 21.89
N ASP A 93 -6.56 -31.42 22.52
CA ASP A 93 -5.69 -31.61 23.70
C ASP A 93 -4.36 -32.32 23.35
N SER A 94 -4.11 -32.53 22.06
CA SER A 94 -2.92 -33.22 21.56
C SER A 94 -1.66 -32.38 21.61
N ASN A 95 -0.50 -33.04 21.62
CA ASN A 95 0.79 -32.38 21.52
C ASN A 95 0.92 -31.65 20.17
N GLU A 96 0.41 -32.25 19.11
CA GLU A 96 0.41 -31.74 17.74
C GLU A 96 -0.33 -30.41 17.62
N TYR A 97 -1.46 -30.28 18.31
CA TYR A 97 -2.22 -29.04 18.34
C TYR A 97 -1.45 -27.89 19.01
N GLU A 98 -0.68 -28.18 20.06
CA GLU A 98 0.21 -27.20 20.68
C GLU A 98 1.40 -26.85 19.79
N MET A 99 2.01 -27.84 19.13
CA MET A 99 3.18 -27.64 18.25
C MET A 99 2.88 -26.69 17.08
N VAL A 100 1.63 -26.63 16.61
CA VAL A 100 1.20 -25.68 15.56
C VAL A 100 0.73 -24.33 16.12
N GLY A 101 0.95 -24.06 17.41
CA GLY A 101 0.64 -22.80 18.07
C GLY A 101 -0.76 -22.72 18.69
N GLY A 102 -1.49 -23.84 18.78
CA GLY A 102 -2.74 -23.93 19.53
C GLY A 102 -2.49 -23.97 21.04
N THR A 103 -3.50 -23.62 21.84
CA THR A 103 -3.47 -23.88 23.28
C THR A 103 -4.34 -25.10 23.58
N ARG A 104 -3.76 -26.11 24.23
CA ARG A 104 -4.49 -27.32 24.62
C ARG A 104 -5.68 -27.01 25.51
N LEU A 105 -6.69 -27.88 25.48
CA LEU A 105 -7.90 -27.69 26.28
C LEU A 105 -7.60 -27.74 27.77
N SER A 106 -6.72 -28.64 28.19
CA SER A 106 -6.24 -28.82 29.56
C SER A 106 -5.45 -27.61 30.09
N ASP A 107 -4.64 -26.99 29.24
CA ASP A 107 -3.78 -25.85 29.60
C ASP A 107 -4.52 -24.50 29.58
N ARG A 108 -5.72 -24.45 29.00
CA ARG A 108 -6.50 -23.21 28.90
C ARG A 108 -7.03 -22.79 30.27
N LYS A 109 -6.59 -21.62 30.76
CA LYS A 109 -7.09 -21.01 32.01
C LYS A 109 -8.62 -20.83 31.95
N LYS A 110 -9.36 -21.63 32.73
CA LYS A 110 -10.83 -21.49 32.86
C LYS A 110 -11.15 -20.14 33.50
N ARG A 111 -11.94 -19.31 32.81
CA ARG A 111 -12.56 -18.13 33.43
C ARG A 111 -13.54 -18.62 34.49
N GLY A 112 -13.22 -18.45 35.77
CA GLY A 112 -14.13 -18.78 36.87
C GLY A 112 -15.42 -17.97 36.73
N ARG A 113 -16.57 -18.63 36.82
CA ARG A 113 -17.87 -17.94 36.91
C ARG A 113 -17.86 -17.11 38.19
N LYS A 114 -18.00 -15.78 38.07
CA LYS A 114 -18.26 -14.91 39.22
C LYS A 114 -19.69 -15.20 39.66
N ASN A 115 -19.87 -16.08 40.64
CA ASN A 115 -21.18 -16.35 41.22
C ASN A 115 -21.70 -15.05 41.87
N GLY A 116 -22.75 -14.46 41.29
CA GLY A 116 -23.51 -13.39 41.90
C GLY A 116 -24.30 -13.96 43.08
N GLY A 117 -23.69 -13.96 44.26
CA GLY A 117 -24.37 -14.23 45.52
C GLY A 117 -25.04 -12.96 46.02
N GLY A 118 -26.34 -12.84 45.80
CA GLY A 118 -27.12 -11.71 46.29
C GLY A 118 -28.60 -11.99 46.25
N THR A 119 -29.10 -12.74 47.23
CA THR A 119 -30.45 -12.65 47.80
C THR A 119 -30.55 -13.61 48.98
N SER A 120 -30.42 -13.09 50.19
CA SER A 120 -30.96 -13.69 51.41
C SER A 120 -31.43 -12.57 52.33
N GLY A 121 -32.56 -11.96 51.98
CA GLY A 121 -33.38 -11.20 52.92
C GLY A 121 -34.48 -12.12 53.42
N MET A 122 -34.33 -12.65 54.63
CA MET A 122 -35.37 -13.41 55.32
C MET A 122 -35.62 -12.76 56.69
N LYS A 123 -36.84 -12.19 56.77
CA LYS A 123 -37.69 -11.95 57.94
C LYS A 123 -37.23 -10.92 58.97
#